data_AF-A0A538L5T2-F1
#
_entry.id   AF-A0A538L5T2-F1
#
_cell.length_a   1.000
_cell.length_b   1.000
_cell.length_c   1.000
_cell.angle_alpha   90.00
_cell.angle_beta   90.00
_cell.angle_gamma   90.00
#
_symmetry.space_group_name_H-M   'P 1'
#
loop_
_entity.id
_entity.type
_entity.pdbx_description
1 polymer ?
#
loop_
_entity_poly.entity_id
_entity_poly.type
_entity_poly.pdbx_seq_one_letter_code
_entity_poly.pdbx_strand_id
1 'polypeptide(L)'
;VKVDERCRTTAPGVWAVGDCAGGPQFTHMADDDVRVVRDNLAGIDRTTTGRLVPSCLFTDPEVAHVGLSESEAERRGIAYRLAKIPATAILRTRTLSEPRGFYKTLVAAESDRILGFTAFAPEADAVMTTVQVAISAGLPYTALRDATLTHPTMSEGLAALFRALPARS
;
A
#
# COMPACT_ATOMS: atom_id res chain seq x y z
N VAL A 1 -12.78 -7.03 -21.68
CA VAL A 1 -12.11 -8.15 -22.38
C VAL A 1 -11.69 -9.16 -21.33
N LYS A 2 -12.03 -10.44 -21.51
CA LYS A 2 -11.62 -11.48 -20.55
C LYS A 2 -10.14 -11.81 -20.79
N VAL A 3 -9.35 -11.80 -19.71
CA VAL A 3 -7.94 -12.21 -19.74
C VAL A 3 -7.63 -13.21 -18.63
N ASP A 4 -6.52 -13.94 -18.77
CA ASP A 4 -5.90 -14.71 -17.68
C ASP A 4 -4.96 -13.84 -16.83
N GLU A 5 -4.31 -14.44 -15.82
CA GLU A 5 -3.38 -13.74 -14.92
C GLU A 5 -2.10 -13.21 -15.59
N ARG A 6 -1.84 -13.63 -16.84
CA ARG A 6 -0.74 -13.17 -17.70
C ARG A 6 -1.24 -12.19 -18.78
N CYS A 7 -2.44 -11.63 -18.60
CA CYS A 7 -3.08 -10.68 -19.51
C CYS A 7 -3.39 -11.24 -20.92
N ARG A 8 -3.38 -12.56 -21.10
CA ARG A 8 -3.70 -13.19 -22.40
C ARG A 8 -5.20 -13.24 -22.59
N THR A 9 -5.67 -12.85 -23.78
CA THR A 9 -7.08 -13.00 -24.14
C THR A 9 -7.39 -14.45 -24.55
N THR A 10 -8.64 -14.73 -24.89
CA THR A 10 -9.03 -16.02 -25.47
C THR A 10 -8.54 -16.23 -26.90
N ALA A 11 -8.11 -15.18 -27.60
CA ALA A 11 -7.54 -15.27 -28.93
C ALA A 11 -6.02 -15.55 -28.84
N PRO A 12 -5.49 -16.56 -29.56
CA PRO A 12 -4.05 -16.87 -29.55
C PRO A 12 -3.21 -15.66 -29.99
N GLY A 13 -2.15 -15.36 -29.23
CA GLY A 13 -1.23 -14.27 -29.55
C GLY A 13 -1.80 -12.86 -29.37
N VAL A 14 -2.90 -12.71 -28.60
CA VAL A 14 -3.52 -11.41 -28.32
C VAL A 14 -3.61 -11.18 -26.82
N TRP A 15 -3.22 -9.99 -26.38
CA TRP A 15 -3.26 -9.54 -24.98
C TRP A 15 -4.15 -8.31 -24.83
N ALA A 16 -4.66 -8.10 -23.61
CA ALA A 16 -5.35 -6.87 -23.23
C ALA A 16 -4.83 -6.40 -21.87
N VAL A 17 -4.68 -5.09 -21.69
CA VAL A 17 -4.08 -4.48 -20.49
C VAL A 17 -4.90 -3.28 -20.03
N GLY A 18 -4.75 -2.91 -18.75
CA GLY A 18 -5.45 -1.77 -18.17
C GLY A 18 -6.95 -2.00 -18.04
N ASP A 19 -7.72 -0.92 -18.08
CA ASP A 19 -9.15 -0.94 -17.73
C ASP A 19 -9.97 -1.93 -18.57
N CYS A 20 -9.61 -2.14 -19.83
CA CYS A 20 -10.31 -3.07 -20.71
C CYS A 20 -10.10 -4.54 -20.32
N ALA A 21 -9.07 -4.85 -19.53
CA ALA A 21 -8.74 -6.19 -19.04
C ALA A 21 -9.48 -6.58 -17.75
N GLY A 22 -10.22 -5.66 -17.13
CA GLY A 22 -11.06 -5.93 -15.95
C GLY A 22 -10.32 -6.04 -14.62
N GLY A 23 -9.02 -5.69 -14.58
CA GLY A 23 -8.25 -5.54 -13.36
C GLY A 23 -8.55 -4.23 -12.62
N PRO A 24 -7.80 -3.93 -11.53
CA PRO A 24 -7.91 -2.65 -10.84
C PRO A 24 -7.65 -1.46 -11.79
N GLN A 25 -8.57 -0.50 -11.79
CA GLN A 25 -8.60 0.61 -12.74
C GLN A 25 -7.74 1.79 -12.25
N PHE A 26 -6.42 1.61 -12.29
CA PHE A 26 -5.46 2.67 -12.04
C PHE A 26 -4.33 2.66 -13.07
N THR A 27 -3.80 3.85 -13.39
CA THR A 27 -2.73 4.03 -14.37
C THR A 27 -1.50 3.17 -14.07
N HIS A 28 -1.05 3.10 -12.81
CA HIS A 28 0.11 2.29 -12.41
C HIS A 28 -0.15 0.78 -12.50
N MET A 29 -1.41 0.36 -12.44
CA MET A 29 -1.79 -1.05 -12.62
C MET A 29 -1.81 -1.43 -14.10
N ALA A 30 -2.27 -0.52 -14.96
CA ALA A 30 -2.17 -0.68 -16.42
C ALA A 30 -0.70 -0.73 -16.89
N ASP A 31 0.17 0.10 -16.32
CA ASP A 31 1.61 0.04 -16.59
C ASP A 31 2.25 -1.28 -16.12
N ASP A 32 1.86 -1.79 -14.95
CA ASP A 32 2.32 -3.09 -14.48
C ASP A 32 1.80 -4.25 -15.36
N ASP A 33 0.57 -4.18 -15.89
CA ASP A 33 0.06 -5.15 -16.88
C ASP A 33 0.95 -5.20 -18.13
N VAL A 34 1.40 -4.03 -18.62
CA VAL A 34 2.34 -3.95 -19.76
C VAL A 34 3.66 -4.64 -19.41
N ARG A 35 4.18 -4.45 -18.19
CA ARG A 35 5.38 -5.14 -17.71
C ARG A 35 5.17 -6.66 -17.65
N VAL A 36 4.01 -7.13 -17.19
CA VAL A 36 3.65 -8.55 -17.20
C VAL A 36 3.68 -9.13 -18.62
N VAL A 37 3.03 -8.46 -19.58
CA VAL A 37 3.00 -8.93 -20.98
C VAL A 37 4.40 -8.96 -21.57
N ARG A 38 5.17 -7.87 -21.42
CA ARG A 38 6.55 -7.75 -21.92
C ARG A 38 7.45 -8.85 -21.35
N ASP A 39 7.40 -9.06 -20.04
CA ASP A 39 8.24 -10.04 -19.36
C ASP A 39 7.90 -11.46 -19.83
N ASN A 40 6.62 -11.80 -19.99
CA ASN A 40 6.19 -13.09 -20.54
C ASN A 40 6.61 -13.30 -22.00
N LEU A 41 6.58 -12.25 -22.83
CA LEU A 41 7.09 -12.32 -24.21
C LEU A 41 8.60 -12.56 -24.26
N ALA A 42 9.33 -12.11 -23.23
CA ALA A 42 10.76 -12.38 -23.05
C ALA A 42 11.05 -13.72 -22.36
N GLY A 43 10.02 -14.55 -22.08
CA GLY A 43 10.17 -15.85 -21.43
C GLY A 43 10.30 -15.80 -19.91
N ILE A 44 10.03 -14.65 -19.28
CA ILE A 44 10.00 -14.50 -17.82
C ILE A 44 8.57 -14.80 -17.33
N ASP A 45 8.43 -15.79 -16.45
CA ASP A 45 7.13 -16.13 -15.87
C ASP A 45 6.70 -15.10 -14.83
N ARG A 46 5.77 -14.22 -15.22
CA ARG A 46 5.25 -13.16 -14.38
C ARG A 46 3.72 -13.14 -14.42
N THR A 47 3.09 -12.94 -13.28
CA THR A 47 1.62 -12.90 -13.15
C THR A 47 1.16 -11.62 -12.47
N THR A 48 -0.09 -11.23 -12.73
CA THR A 48 -0.79 -10.16 -11.99
C THR A 48 -1.30 -10.62 -10.62
N THR A 49 -1.34 -11.93 -10.37
CA THR A 49 -1.84 -12.53 -9.12
C THR A 49 -1.02 -12.08 -7.91
N GLY A 50 -1.71 -11.62 -6.85
CA GLY A 50 -1.10 -11.28 -5.57
C GLY A 50 -0.35 -9.93 -5.52
N ARG A 51 -0.35 -9.14 -6.60
CA ARG A 51 0.27 -7.82 -6.61
C ARG A 51 -0.41 -6.85 -5.65
N LEU A 52 0.36 -5.94 -5.07
CA LEU A 52 -0.18 -4.84 -4.29
C LEU A 52 -0.90 -3.87 -5.22
N VAL A 53 -2.05 -3.36 -4.76
CA VAL A 53 -2.82 -2.33 -5.46
C VAL A 53 -2.83 -1.09 -4.57
N PRO A 54 -1.85 -0.18 -4.71
CA PRO A 54 -1.90 1.09 -4.01
C PRO A 54 -2.96 1.99 -4.66
N SER A 55 -3.55 2.88 -3.87
CA SER A 55 -4.51 3.88 -4.33
C SER A 55 -4.32 5.18 -3.57
N CYS A 56 -4.49 6.31 -4.25
CA CYS A 56 -4.54 7.62 -3.62
C CYS A 56 -5.67 8.46 -4.24
N LEU A 57 -6.45 9.10 -3.38
CA LEU A 57 -7.36 10.17 -3.74
C LEU A 57 -6.71 11.50 -3.38
N PHE A 58 -6.40 12.30 -4.40
CA PHE A 58 -5.69 13.57 -4.28
C PHE A 58 -6.62 14.75 -3.89
N THR A 59 -7.48 14.54 -2.89
CA THR A 59 -8.21 15.60 -2.20
C THR A 59 -7.29 16.41 -1.29
N ASP A 60 -7.82 17.46 -0.66
CA ASP A 60 -7.08 18.24 0.34
C ASP A 60 -7.66 18.09 1.76
N PRO A 61 -7.00 17.31 2.66
CA PRO A 61 -5.78 16.54 2.43
C PRO A 61 -6.05 15.22 1.69
N GLU A 62 -4.96 14.57 1.28
CA GLU A 62 -4.99 13.34 0.48
C GLU A 62 -5.46 12.13 1.30
N VAL A 63 -6.03 11.13 0.62
CA VAL A 63 -6.35 9.83 1.20
C VAL A 63 -5.62 8.73 0.43
N ALA A 64 -4.62 8.10 1.03
CA ALA A 64 -3.82 7.04 0.43
C ALA A 64 -3.99 5.70 1.15
N HIS A 65 -3.94 4.60 0.40
CA HIS A 65 -4.09 3.25 0.93
C HIS A 65 -3.26 2.22 0.15
N VAL A 66 -2.76 1.22 0.86
CA VAL A 66 -2.15 0.00 0.29
C VAL A 66 -2.42 -1.19 1.20
N GLY A 67 -2.61 -2.37 0.60
CA GLY A 67 -2.78 -3.63 1.32
C GLY A 67 -4.21 -3.86 1.82
N LEU A 68 -4.36 -4.53 2.96
CA LEU A 68 -5.67 -4.87 3.53
C LEU A 68 -6.28 -3.70 4.32
N SER A 69 -7.59 -3.54 4.18
CA SER A 69 -8.41 -2.80 5.14
C SER A 69 -8.84 -3.71 6.30
N GLU A 70 -9.30 -3.11 7.40
CA GLU A 70 -9.88 -3.85 8.55
C GLU A 70 -11.02 -4.77 8.10
N SER A 71 -12.01 -4.22 7.39
CA SER A 71 -13.14 -5.00 6.90
C SER A 71 -12.73 -6.12 5.93
N GLU A 72 -11.68 -5.93 5.14
CA GLU A 72 -11.15 -7.00 4.28
C GLU A 72 -10.44 -8.08 5.09
N ALA A 73 -9.64 -7.70 6.09
CA ALA A 73 -8.97 -8.65 6.99
C ALA A 73 -10.00 -9.46 7.80
N GLU A 74 -11.03 -8.80 8.33
CA GLU A 74 -12.16 -9.44 9.04
C GLU A 74 -12.92 -10.41 8.14
N ARG A 75 -13.32 -10.00 6.93
CA ARG A 75 -14.00 -10.87 5.95
C ARG A 75 -13.18 -12.12 5.61
N ARG A 76 -11.85 -11.98 5.57
CA ARG A 76 -10.92 -13.06 5.25
C ARG A 76 -10.49 -13.89 6.46
N GLY A 77 -10.94 -13.55 7.67
CA GLY A 77 -10.51 -14.22 8.91
C GLY A 77 -9.02 -14.06 9.20
N ILE A 78 -8.40 -12.96 8.74
CA ILE A 78 -6.98 -12.68 8.97
C ILE A 78 -6.85 -11.90 10.28
N ALA A 79 -6.20 -12.49 11.28
CA ALA A 79 -5.92 -11.83 12.54
C ALA A 79 -4.84 -10.74 12.39
N TYR A 80 -5.10 -9.57 12.98
CA TYR A 80 -4.20 -8.42 12.91
C TYR A 80 -4.16 -7.64 14.22
N ARG A 81 -3.06 -6.92 14.41
CA ARG A 81 -2.91 -5.82 15.36
C ARG A 81 -3.12 -4.50 14.64
N LEU A 82 -3.83 -3.59 15.27
CA LEU A 82 -4.17 -2.28 14.72
C LEU A 82 -3.43 -1.18 15.47
N ALA A 83 -2.88 -0.22 14.73
CA ALA A 83 -2.51 1.08 15.27
C ALA A 83 -3.14 2.20 14.44
N LYS A 84 -3.57 3.25 15.12
CA LYS A 84 -4.08 4.48 14.50
C LYS A 84 -3.61 5.67 15.32
N ILE A 85 -3.03 6.66 14.66
CA ILE A 85 -2.64 7.92 15.30
C ILE A 85 -3.29 9.10 14.57
N PRO A 86 -3.69 10.17 15.28
CA PRO A 86 -4.14 11.38 14.63
C PRO A 86 -2.97 12.08 13.92
N ALA A 87 -3.25 12.81 12.84
CA ALA A 87 -2.21 13.56 12.10
C ALA A 87 -1.50 14.59 13.00
N THR A 88 -2.18 15.11 14.03
CA THR A 88 -1.59 16.00 15.05
C THR A 88 -0.43 15.40 15.85
N ALA A 89 -0.25 14.07 15.83
CA ALA A 89 0.91 13.40 16.41
C ALA A 89 2.17 13.48 15.52
N ILE A 90 2.03 13.92 14.27
CA ILE A 90 3.11 14.04 13.28
C ILE A 90 3.60 15.49 13.29
N LEU A 91 4.87 15.73 13.63
CA LEU A 91 5.37 17.09 13.86
C LEU A 91 5.32 17.97 12.60
N ARG A 92 5.54 17.39 11.42
CA ARG A 92 5.44 18.09 10.14
C ARG A 92 4.10 18.80 9.92
N THR A 93 2.99 18.23 10.40
CA THR A 93 1.65 18.84 10.27
C THR A 93 1.56 20.22 10.91
N ARG A 94 2.31 20.47 12.00
CA ARG A 94 2.38 21.77 12.65
C ARG A 94 3.07 22.81 11.77
N THR A 95 4.14 22.41 11.09
CA THR A 95 4.87 23.32 10.18
C THR A 95 4.06 23.64 8.92
N LEU A 96 3.16 22.74 8.52
CA LEU A 96 2.23 22.93 7.40
C LEU A 96 0.94 23.64 7.81
N SER A 97 0.72 23.89 9.11
CA SER A 97 -0.58 24.36 9.65
C SER A 97 -1.77 23.48 9.24
N GLU A 98 -1.55 22.17 9.07
CA GLU A 98 -2.55 21.24 8.55
C GLU A 98 -2.71 20.01 9.47
N PRO A 99 -3.58 20.10 10.51
CA PRO A 99 -3.71 19.07 11.53
C PRO A 99 -4.72 17.96 11.19
N ARG A 100 -5.44 18.05 10.06
CA ARG A 100 -6.55 17.14 9.75
C ARG A 100 -6.03 15.73 9.43
N GLY A 101 -6.77 14.74 9.95
CA GLY A 101 -6.67 13.36 9.51
C GLY A 101 -5.88 12.42 10.43
N PHE A 102 -5.34 11.34 9.88
CA PHE A 102 -4.75 10.22 10.63
C PHE A 102 -3.85 9.32 9.78
N TYR A 103 -2.99 8.55 10.47
CA TYR A 103 -2.39 7.32 9.93
C TYR A 103 -2.98 6.10 10.61
N LYS A 104 -3.12 5.00 9.87
CA LYS A 104 -3.60 3.70 10.34
C LYS A 104 -2.83 2.57 9.68
N THR A 105 -2.48 1.54 10.45
CA THR A 105 -1.82 0.35 9.91
C THR A 105 -2.35 -0.92 10.54
N LEU A 106 -2.37 -1.99 9.74
CA LEU A 106 -2.62 -3.35 10.17
C LEU A 106 -1.30 -4.12 10.08
N VAL A 107 -0.93 -4.79 11.15
CA VAL A 107 0.21 -5.71 11.20
C VAL A 107 -0.32 -7.09 11.57
N ALA A 108 0.25 -8.15 11.01
CA ALA A 108 -0.16 -9.51 11.34
C ALA A 108 -0.11 -9.77 12.86
N ALA A 109 -1.03 -10.59 13.37
CA ALA A 109 -1.03 -10.96 14.78
C ALA A 109 0.22 -11.79 15.15
N GLU A 110 0.50 -12.82 14.36
CA GLU A 110 1.56 -13.80 14.61
C GLU A 110 2.95 -13.40 14.05
N SER A 111 3.04 -12.30 13.31
CA SER A 111 4.29 -11.85 12.70
C SER A 111 4.39 -10.33 12.65
N ASP A 112 5.56 -9.82 12.27
CA ASP A 112 5.77 -8.37 12.11
C ASP A 112 5.46 -7.87 10.70
N ARG A 113 4.79 -8.66 9.88
CA ARG A 113 4.45 -8.27 8.51
C ARG A 113 3.37 -7.20 8.50
N ILE A 114 3.62 -6.11 7.79
CA ILE A 114 2.62 -5.09 7.50
C ILE A 114 1.60 -5.69 6.52
N LEU A 115 0.33 -5.68 6.92
CA LEU A 115 -0.79 -6.17 6.11
C LEU A 115 -1.45 -5.06 5.31
N GLY A 116 -1.48 -3.85 5.86
CA GLY A 116 -2.05 -2.69 5.19
C GLY A 116 -1.75 -1.38 5.90
N PHE A 117 -1.92 -0.29 5.15
CA PHE A 117 -1.71 1.07 5.64
C PHE A 117 -2.71 2.01 4.96
N THR A 118 -3.25 2.95 5.74
CA THR A 118 -4.12 4.01 5.27
C THR A 118 -3.67 5.32 5.89
N ALA A 119 -3.57 6.37 5.08
CA ALA A 119 -3.31 7.72 5.52
C ALA A 119 -4.39 8.66 4.99
N PHE A 120 -4.84 9.57 5.84
CA PHE A 120 -5.57 10.77 5.46
C PHE A 120 -4.78 11.95 6.04
N ALA A 121 -3.96 12.62 5.23
CA ALA A 121 -3.02 13.66 5.68
C ALA A 121 -2.35 14.35 4.47
N PRO A 122 -1.63 15.46 4.64
CA PRO A 122 -0.71 15.96 3.61
C PRO A 122 0.32 14.90 3.20
N GLU A 123 0.67 14.85 1.92
CA GLU A 123 1.71 13.94 1.38
C GLU A 123 1.42 12.46 1.70
N ALA A 124 0.14 12.08 1.78
CA ALA A 124 -0.26 10.72 2.15
C ALA A 124 0.19 9.71 1.09
N ASP A 125 0.24 10.12 -0.19
CA ASP A 125 0.77 9.35 -1.31
C ASP A 125 2.23 8.91 -1.09
N ALA A 126 3.10 9.84 -0.69
CA ALA A 126 4.52 9.61 -0.48
C ALA A 126 4.78 8.72 0.74
N VAL A 127 4.02 8.93 1.83
CA VAL A 127 4.11 8.09 3.02
C VAL A 127 3.58 6.68 2.73
N MET A 128 2.46 6.55 2.03
CA MET A 128 1.93 5.25 1.61
C MET A 128 2.91 4.52 0.70
N THR A 129 3.56 5.23 -0.23
CA THR A 129 4.59 4.66 -1.12
C THR A 129 5.77 4.10 -0.32
N THR A 130 6.19 4.78 0.76
CA THR A 130 7.22 4.26 1.68
C THR A 130 6.81 2.92 2.30
N VAL A 131 5.55 2.82 2.74
CA VAL A 131 5.02 1.57 3.32
C VAL A 131 4.84 0.48 2.25
N GLN A 132 4.40 0.85 1.04
CA GLN A 132 4.29 -0.08 -0.10
C GLN A 132 5.64 -0.73 -0.43
N VAL A 133 6.74 0.04 -0.44
CA VAL A 133 8.09 -0.49 -0.65
C VAL A 133 8.45 -1.49 0.44
N ALA A 134 8.16 -1.16 1.72
CA ALA A 134 8.43 -2.08 2.83
C ALA A 134 7.63 -3.39 2.72
N ILE A 135 6.35 -3.34 2.37
CA ILE A 135 5.52 -4.53 2.14
C ILE A 135 6.09 -5.35 0.97
N SER A 136 6.45 -4.70 -0.14
CA SER A 136 6.99 -5.36 -1.34
C SER A 136 8.33 -6.04 -1.06
N ALA A 137 9.16 -5.44 -0.21
CA ALA A 137 10.45 -5.99 0.22
C ALA A 137 10.32 -7.03 1.34
N GLY A 138 9.10 -7.29 1.85
CA GLY A 138 8.87 -8.23 2.95
C GLY A 138 9.46 -7.78 4.28
N LEU A 139 9.68 -6.48 4.48
CA LEU A 139 10.26 -5.95 5.70
C LEU A 139 9.28 -6.05 6.88
N PRO A 140 9.77 -6.32 8.10
CA PRO A 140 8.96 -6.20 9.29
C PRO A 140 8.63 -4.73 9.56
N TYR A 141 7.50 -4.46 10.22
CA TYR A 141 7.10 -3.10 10.57
C TYR A 141 8.15 -2.36 11.43
N THR A 142 8.95 -3.11 12.20
CA THR A 142 10.04 -2.58 13.02
C THR A 142 11.12 -1.90 12.19
N ALA A 143 11.33 -2.30 10.94
CA ALA A 143 12.27 -1.64 10.03
C ALA A 143 11.88 -0.18 9.78
N LEU A 144 10.58 0.11 9.63
CA LEU A 144 10.08 1.48 9.49
C LEU A 144 10.00 2.22 10.83
N ARG A 145 9.72 1.49 11.93
CA ARG A 145 9.69 2.07 13.29
C ARG A 145 11.05 2.61 13.74
N ASP A 146 12.11 1.86 13.44
CA ASP A 146 13.46 2.08 13.94
C ASP A 146 14.35 2.82 12.92
N ALA A 147 13.83 3.08 11.71
CA ALA A 147 14.53 3.86 10.70
C ALA A 147 14.79 5.30 11.18
N THR A 148 16.01 5.78 10.92
CA THR A 148 16.35 7.19 11.09
C THR A 148 15.87 7.97 9.87
N LEU A 149 14.64 8.47 9.94
CA LEU A 149 14.03 9.32 8.91
C LEU A 149 14.33 10.80 9.22
N THR A 150 14.45 11.59 8.17
CA THR A 150 14.72 13.04 8.27
C THR A 150 13.58 13.77 8.98
N HIS A 151 13.94 14.79 9.76
CA HIS A 151 13.02 15.63 10.52
C HIS A 151 13.03 17.07 10.01
N PRO A 152 11.87 17.76 9.90
CA PRO A 152 10.51 17.23 9.99
C PRO A 152 10.01 16.73 8.62
N THR A 153 9.35 15.57 8.59
CA THR A 153 8.73 15.00 7.37
C THR A 153 7.43 14.28 7.70
N MET A 154 6.53 14.10 6.73
CA MET A 154 5.31 13.30 6.99
C MET A 154 5.67 11.82 7.27
N SER A 155 6.68 11.28 6.58
CA SER A 155 7.16 9.92 6.77
C SER A 155 7.69 9.61 8.18
N GLU A 156 8.21 10.60 8.91
CA GLU A 156 8.63 10.41 10.31
C GLU A 156 7.48 9.94 11.22
N GLY A 157 6.24 10.27 10.85
CA GLY A 157 5.02 9.84 11.53
C GLY A 157 4.83 8.32 11.57
N LEU A 158 5.45 7.58 10.64
CA LEU A 158 5.46 6.11 10.65
C LEU A 158 6.08 5.57 11.94
N ALA A 159 7.14 6.21 12.45
CA ALA A 159 7.78 5.76 13.68
C ALA A 159 6.84 5.89 14.88
N ALA A 160 6.07 6.99 14.96
CA ALA A 160 5.06 7.17 16.00
C ALA A 160 3.90 6.17 15.85
N LEU A 161 3.41 5.95 14.63
CA LEU A 161 2.35 4.98 14.34
C LEU A 161 2.75 3.57 14.78
N PHE A 162 3.93 3.12 14.38
CA PHE A 162 4.39 1.76 14.66
C PHE A 162 4.79 1.55 16.12
N ARG A 163 5.17 2.61 16.85
CA ARG A 163 5.32 2.55 18.33
C ARG A 163 3.99 2.40 19.06
N ALA A 164 2.88 2.89 18.46
CA ALA A 164 1.54 2.76 19.03
C ALA A 164 0.91 1.37 18.80
N LEU A 165 1.58 0.45 18.11
CA LEU A 165 1.10 -0.91 17.94
C LEU A 165 1.09 -1.67 19.28
N PRO A 166 0.00 -2.39 19.60
CA PRO A 166 -0.02 -3.33 20.71
C PRO A 166 1.07 -4.39 20.59
N ALA A 167 1.53 -4.90 21.73
CA ALA A 167 2.39 -6.08 21.76
C ALA A 167 1.68 -7.29 21.13
N ARG A 168 2.44 -8.31 20.73
CA ARG A 168 1.86 -9.59 20.31
C ARG A 168 1.17 -10.23 21.51
N SER A 169 -0.04 -10.72 21.31
CA SER A 169 -0.82 -11.50 22.28
C SER A 169 -0.30 -12.92 22.39
#